data_AF-A0A536HUH0-F1
#
_entry.id   AF-A0A536HUH0-F1
#
_cell.length_a   1.000
_cell.length_b   1.000
_cell.length_c   1.000
_cell.angle_alpha   90.00
_cell.angle_beta   90.00
_cell.angle_gamma   90.00
#
_symmetry.space_group_name_H-M   'P 1'
#
loop_
_entity.id
_entity.type
_entity.pdbx_description
1 polymer ?
#
loop_
_entity_poly.entity_id
_entity_poly.type
_entity_poly.pdbx_seq_one_letter_code
_entity_poly.pdbx_strand_id
1 'polypeptide(L)'
;MSDRSAAKSATPSPVPANPLFGGLHVYGVDPSMEPSAITNFHGHVGAAVVDGTGTWKVDGKAPETLLFDTDMRFMQGTFRATDGRDHKGTFAFV
;
A
#
# COMPACT_ATOMS: atom_id res chain seq x y z
N MET A 1 10.91 7.83 29.25
CA MET A 1 11.25 7.56 27.84
C MET A 1 10.94 6.08 27.61
N SER A 2 9.90 5.75 26.85
CA SER A 2 9.53 4.36 26.59
C SER A 2 10.33 3.83 25.40
N ASP A 3 10.99 2.70 25.61
CA ASP A 3 11.88 2.06 24.66
C ASP A 3 11.18 1.73 23.33
N ARG A 4 11.76 2.18 22.21
CA ARG A 4 11.31 1.87 20.84
C ARG A 4 11.62 0.42 20.41
N SER A 5 11.98 -0.46 21.34
CA SER A 5 12.29 -1.87 21.05
C SER A 5 11.05 -2.68 20.61
N ALA A 6 9.84 -2.28 20.99
CA ALA A 6 8.60 -2.96 20.63
C ALA A 6 8.27 -2.92 19.11
N ALA A 7 8.81 -1.96 18.36
CA ALA A 7 8.47 -1.77 16.95
C ALA A 7 8.99 -2.91 16.03
N LYS A 8 10.04 -3.62 16.43
CA LYS A 8 10.58 -4.74 15.63
C LYS A 8 9.69 -5.99 15.69
N SER A 9 8.98 -6.19 16.80
CA SER A 9 8.10 -7.34 17.03
C SER A 9 6.85 -7.30 16.14
N ALA A 10 6.24 -6.13 15.99
CA ALA A 10 4.97 -5.98 15.26
C ALA A 10 5.16 -5.63 13.77
N THR A 11 6.27 -6.03 13.15
CA THR A 11 6.53 -5.70 11.74
C THR A 11 5.59 -6.52 10.84
N PRO A 12 4.75 -5.89 9.99
CA PRO A 12 3.89 -6.60 9.06
C PRO A 12 4.70 -7.21 7.90
N SER A 13 4.23 -8.36 7.40
CA SER A 13 4.84 -9.03 6.25
C SER A 13 4.10 -8.63 4.97
N PRO A 14 4.75 -7.95 3.99
CA PRO A 14 4.10 -7.54 2.76
C PRO A 14 3.69 -8.74 1.91
N VAL A 15 2.63 -8.59 1.11
CA VAL A 15 2.29 -9.56 0.06
C VAL A 15 3.44 -9.70 -0.95
N PRO A 16 3.72 -10.90 -1.49
CA PRO A 16 4.83 -11.08 -2.43
C PRO A 16 4.66 -10.24 -3.70
N ALA A 17 5.74 -9.57 -4.12
CA ALA A 17 5.77 -8.81 -5.36
C ALA A 17 5.38 -9.67 -6.57
N ASN A 18 4.72 -9.06 -7.55
CA ASN A 18 4.23 -9.80 -8.72
C ASN A 18 5.35 -9.95 -9.78
N PRO A 19 5.81 -11.18 -10.09
CA PRO A 19 6.85 -11.40 -11.09
C PRO A 19 6.45 -10.95 -12.51
N LEU A 20 5.15 -10.97 -12.83
CA LEU A 20 4.64 -10.52 -14.13
C LEU A 20 4.74 -9.01 -14.32
N PHE A 21 4.84 -8.25 -13.23
CA PHE A 21 5.07 -6.80 -13.24
C PHE A 21 6.51 -6.44 -12.84
N GLY A 22 7.48 -7.31 -13.14
CA GLY A 22 8.90 -7.03 -12.88
C GLY A 22 9.27 -6.94 -11.40
N GLY A 23 8.49 -7.59 -10.52
CA GLY A 23 8.71 -7.52 -9.07
C GLY A 23 8.14 -6.26 -8.41
N LEU A 24 7.17 -5.59 -9.05
CA LEU A 24 6.39 -4.53 -8.43
C LEU A 24 5.22 -5.10 -7.60
N HIS A 25 4.85 -4.37 -6.54
CA HIS A 25 3.68 -4.64 -5.70
C HIS A 25 2.43 -3.98 -6.29
N VAL A 26 1.99 -4.47 -7.46
CA VAL A 26 0.79 -3.95 -8.15
C VAL A 26 -0.35 -4.95 -7.99
N TYR A 27 -1.43 -4.52 -7.33
CA TYR A 27 -2.63 -5.33 -7.10
C TYR A 27 -3.88 -4.47 -7.37
N GLY A 28 -4.77 -4.95 -8.23
CA GLY A 28 -5.96 -4.19 -8.62
C GLY A 28 -6.90 -3.92 -7.45
N VAL A 29 -7.62 -2.79 -7.52
CA VAL A 29 -8.73 -2.46 -6.62
C VAL A 29 -10.03 -2.79 -7.35
N ASP A 30 -10.49 -4.03 -7.20
CA ASP A 30 -11.74 -4.54 -7.79
C ASP A 30 -12.42 -5.47 -6.77
N PRO A 31 -13.77 -5.58 -6.74
CA PRO A 31 -14.45 -6.48 -5.82
C PRO A 31 -14.02 -7.95 -5.87
N SER A 32 -13.43 -8.40 -6.97
CA SER A 32 -12.89 -9.77 -7.15
C SER A 32 -11.44 -9.94 -6.70
N MET A 33 -10.75 -8.86 -6.33
CA MET A 33 -9.33 -8.84 -5.97
C MET A 33 -9.15 -8.72 -4.46
N GLU A 34 -8.02 -9.23 -3.94
CA GLU A 34 -7.61 -9.02 -2.54
C GLU A 34 -6.90 -7.66 -2.42
N PRO A 35 -7.48 -6.66 -1.73
CA PRO A 35 -6.93 -5.30 -1.70
C PRO A 35 -5.87 -5.10 -0.60
N SER A 36 -5.65 -6.05 0.30
CA SER A 36 -4.64 -5.91 1.36
C SER A 36 -3.20 -6.05 0.84
N ALA A 37 -2.31 -5.18 1.34
CA ALA A 37 -0.88 -5.22 1.03
C ALA A 37 -0.05 -6.00 2.08
N ILE A 38 -0.70 -6.59 3.08
CA ILE A 38 -0.08 -7.32 4.19
C ILE A 38 -0.64 -8.75 4.22
N THR A 39 0.25 -9.73 4.31
CA THR A 39 -0.13 -11.15 4.42
C THR A 39 -0.76 -11.48 5.77
N ASN A 40 -1.64 -12.49 5.79
CA ASN A 40 -2.32 -12.97 7.00
C ASN A 40 -3.06 -11.85 7.74
N PHE A 41 -3.71 -10.97 6.98
CA PHE A 41 -4.51 -9.87 7.50
C PHE A 41 -5.97 -10.29 7.61
N HIS A 42 -6.61 -9.87 8.69
CA HIS A 42 -8.05 -9.98 8.89
C HIS A 42 -8.58 -8.65 9.42
N GLY A 43 -9.39 -7.98 8.61
CA GLY A 43 -9.93 -6.67 8.95
C GLY A 43 -10.60 -6.00 7.77
N HIS A 44 -10.64 -4.67 7.84
CA HIS A 44 -11.25 -3.83 6.82
C HIS A 44 -10.17 -3.14 5.99
N VAL A 45 -10.41 -3.09 4.69
CA VAL A 45 -9.59 -2.35 3.74
C VAL A 45 -10.50 -1.37 3.00
N GLY A 46 -10.12 -0.10 3.01
CA GLY A 46 -10.65 0.86 2.06
C GLY A 46 -9.57 1.19 1.05
N ALA A 47 -9.94 1.18 -0.22
CA ALA A 47 -9.04 1.43 -1.33
C ALA A 47 -9.71 2.34 -2.35
N ALA A 48 -8.91 3.17 -3.00
CA ALA A 48 -9.34 4.02 -4.10
C ALA A 48 -8.24 4.06 -5.15
N VAL A 49 -8.63 3.87 -6.41
CA VAL A 49 -7.83 4.25 -7.57
C VAL A 49 -8.20 5.69 -7.88
N VAL A 50 -7.20 6.56 -7.93
CA VAL A 50 -7.36 7.96 -8.32
C VAL A 50 -6.45 8.21 -9.50
N ASP A 51 -7.06 8.34 -10.68
CA ASP A 51 -6.40 8.56 -11.95
C ASP A 51 -6.85 9.89 -12.59
N GLY A 52 -6.11 10.30 -13.63
CA GLY A 52 -6.48 11.47 -14.39
C GLY A 52 -5.36 12.06 -15.22
N THR A 53 -5.52 13.34 -15.56
CA THR A 53 -4.52 14.11 -16.29
C THR A 53 -3.96 15.23 -15.41
N GLY A 54 -2.64 15.40 -15.47
CA GLY A 54 -1.91 16.49 -14.83
C GLY A 54 -1.18 17.34 -15.87
N THR A 55 -0.84 18.57 -15.51
CA THR A 55 0.03 19.42 -16.34
C THR A 55 1.44 19.40 -15.78
N TRP A 56 2.36 18.82 -16.53
CA TRP A 56 3.79 18.90 -16.25
C TRP A 56 4.35 20.20 -16.84
N LYS A 57 4.96 21.02 -15.99
CA LYS A 57 5.55 22.30 -16.38
C LYS A 57 7.02 22.34 -15.97
N VAL A 58 7.87 22.59 -16.96
CA VAL A 58 9.31 22.79 -16.78
C VAL A 58 9.66 24.14 -17.38
N ASP A 59 10.49 24.92 -16.68
CA ASP A 59 10.90 26.24 -17.15
C ASP A 59 11.59 26.15 -18.53
N GLY A 60 11.20 27.07 -19.42
CA GLY A 60 11.68 27.09 -20.81
C GLY A 60 11.11 26.02 -21.73
N LYS A 61 10.15 25.20 -21.28
CA LYS A 61 9.44 24.19 -22.09
C LYS A 61 7.95 24.48 -22.16
N ALA A 62 7.32 24.06 -23.26
CA ALA A 62 5.87 24.06 -23.35
C ALA A 62 5.29 23.09 -22.30
N PRO A 63 4.18 23.43 -21.62
CA PRO A 63 3.50 22.51 -20.73
C PRO A 63 3.05 21.24 -21.46
N GLU A 64 3.12 20.11 -20.77
CA GLU A 64 2.71 18.82 -21.28
C GLU A 64 1.57 18.26 -20.42
N THR A 65 0.58 17.63 -21.07
CA THR A 65 -0.45 16.86 -20.38
C THR A 65 0.07 15.45 -20.14
N LEU A 66 0.19 15.05 -18.88
CA LEU A 66 0.58 13.71 -18.47
C LEU A 66 -0.60 12.97 -17.86
N LEU A 67 -0.58 11.65 -17.95
CA LEU A 67 -1.45 10.77 -17.19
C LEU A 67 -0.86 10.55 -15.80
N PHE A 68 -1.70 10.44 -14.79
CA PHE A 68 -1.33 9.91 -13.49
C PHE A 68 -2.34 8.85 -13.05
N ASP A 69 -1.86 7.92 -12.24
CA ASP A 69 -2.64 6.88 -11.59
C ASP A 69 -2.04 6.67 -10.20
N THR A 70 -2.90 6.64 -9.19
CA THR A 70 -2.50 6.45 -7.79
C THR A 70 -3.42 5.45 -7.10
N ASP A 71 -2.76 4.56 -6.39
CA ASP A 71 -3.37 3.48 -5.62
C ASP A 71 -3.35 3.84 -4.13
N MET A 72 -4.46 4.32 -3.59
CA MET A 72 -4.58 4.76 -2.20
C MET A 72 -5.22 3.66 -1.35
N ARG A 73 -4.67 3.37 -0.17
CA ARG A 73 -5.24 2.32 0.72
C ARG A 73 -5.15 2.68 2.19
N PHE A 74 -6.20 2.34 2.95
CA PHE A 74 -6.16 2.25 4.41
C PHE A 74 -6.60 0.87 4.86
N MET A 75 -5.91 0.33 5.87
CA MET A 75 -6.13 -1.01 6.39
C MET A 75 -6.21 -0.96 7.91
N GLN A 76 -7.25 -1.55 8.49
CA GLN A 76 -7.39 -1.66 9.94
C GLN A 76 -7.85 -3.07 10.33
N GLY A 77 -7.09 -3.72 11.20
CA GLY A 77 -7.39 -5.10 11.58
C GLY A 77 -6.28 -5.78 12.36
N THR A 78 -6.33 -7.11 12.35
CA THR A 78 -5.32 -8.00 12.93
C THR A 78 -4.42 -8.52 11.83
N PHE A 79 -3.11 -8.62 12.07
CA PHE A 79 -2.14 -9.21 11.14
C PHE A 79 -1.13 -10.08 11.89
N ARG A 80 -0.60 -11.09 11.20
CA ARG A 80 0.54 -11.89 11.67
C ARG A 80 1.84 -11.15 11.38
N ALA A 81 2.54 -10.69 12.41
CA ALA A 81 3.82 -10.02 12.23
C ALA A 81 4.98 -11.01 11.99
N THR A 82 6.15 -10.48 11.63
CA THR A 82 7.38 -11.28 11.42
C THR A 82 7.86 -11.99 12.69
N ASP A 83 7.39 -11.59 13.87
CA ASP A 83 7.64 -12.29 15.15
C ASP A 83 6.78 -13.55 15.33
N GLY A 84 5.90 -13.86 14.38
CA GLY A 84 4.98 -14.98 14.48
C GLY A 84 3.96 -14.79 15.60
N ARG A 85 3.47 -13.58 15.82
CA ARG A 85 2.33 -13.29 16.68
C ARG A 85 1.32 -12.41 15.95
N ASP A 86 0.09 -12.41 16.47
CA ASP A 86 -0.98 -11.59 15.92
C ASP A 86 -0.97 -10.22 16.60
N HIS A 87 -1.04 -9.16 15.81
CA HIS A 87 -1.00 -7.79 16.27
C HIS A 87 -2.17 -7.01 15.66
N LYS A 88 -2.66 -6.00 16.38
CA LYS A 88 -3.65 -5.05 15.85
C LYS A 88 -2.92 -3.84 15.28
N GLY A 89 -3.34 -3.40 14.10
CA GLY A 89 -2.70 -2.28 13.41
C GLY A 89 -3.68 -1.43 12.62
N THR A 90 -3.23 -0.22 12.29
CA THR A 90 -3.86 0.66 11.32
C THR A 90 -2.77 1.21 10.42
N PHE A 91 -2.98 1.12 9.12
CA PHE A 91 -1.99 1.44 8.09
C PHE A 91 -2.62 2.32 7.03
N ALA A 92 -1.82 3.21 6.46
CA ALA A 92 -2.18 3.99 5.29
C ALA A 92 -1.03 3.91 4.28
N PHE A 93 -1.39 3.71 3.01
CA PHE A 93 -0.52 3.79 1.85
C PHE A 93 -1.02 4.95 0.99
N VAL A 94 -0.11 5.90 0.73
CA VAL A 94 -0.37 7.22 0.15
C VAL A 94 0.61 7.44 -0.98
#